data_AF-F4RYA0-F1
#
_entry.id   AF-F4RYA0-F1
#
_cell.length_a   1.000
_cell.length_b   1.000
_cell.length_c   1.000
_cell.angle_alpha   90.00
_cell.angle_beta   90.00
_cell.angle_gamma   90.00
#
_symmetry.space_group_name_H-M   'P 1'
#
loop_
_entity.id
_entity.type
_entity.pdbx_description
1 polymer ?
#
loop_
_entity_poly.entity_id
_entity_poly.type
_entity_poly.pdbx_seq_one_letter_code
_entity_poly.pdbx_strand_id
1 'polypeptide(L)'
;MPSYPNSNSASSARKIHQVRNWKHGTPVKSLKANNALVADVLPKSNSQICRLFAKFTRMLLEYDPVHKSYPLEPTSEERLQLKFLTQEATMSDQRIFVLEPTVLSSLTDNSTRQRSVFLADLRQHGIQRATFDWSMKEGCRWNQAMKILVIKHWRHAKQRGDFGSLPINPAHITHTKLEGILMRWIRGQASAIRSGRNTPEKLRVIENNKKKRQLFKYRRETFERHLGEESLDLIPDADCCSETEWEPEEIQHNKVGLVWRSQQYASLLHSLDRLSYEYKAQVDGIILATRRFDQCRVDQSSTNPNAAVCCGLPQNCYDQVWYNNLNDDKKVKLNCQPPSDSLNSLANKIEQLLVKKT
;
A
#
# COMPACT_ATOMS: atom_id res chain seq x y z
N MET A 1 1.72 6.37 65.20
CA MET A 1 2.62 6.68 64.06
C MET A 1 1.84 6.50 62.77
N PRO A 2 1.90 7.47 61.85
CA PRO A 2 1.02 7.53 60.68
C PRO A 2 1.63 6.80 59.48
N SER A 3 0.84 5.97 58.80
CA SER A 3 1.16 5.41 57.48
C SER A 3 0.33 6.13 56.42
N TYR A 4 1.07 6.69 55.46
CA TYR A 4 0.60 7.54 54.37
C TYR A 4 -0.44 6.86 53.46
N PRO A 5 -1.42 7.61 52.91
CA PRO A 5 -2.23 7.14 51.79
C PRO A 5 -1.43 7.22 50.48
N ASN A 6 -1.49 6.12 49.74
CA ASN A 6 -0.82 5.89 48.47
C ASN A 6 -1.48 6.73 47.36
N SER A 7 -0.83 7.84 46.96
CA SER A 7 -1.20 8.62 45.78
C SER A 7 -0.46 8.08 44.55
N ASN A 8 -1.14 7.32 43.69
CA ASN A 8 -0.66 7.05 42.33
C ASN A 8 -1.85 6.85 41.38
N SER A 9 -2.66 7.90 41.22
CA SER A 9 -3.51 8.06 40.05
C SER A 9 -2.65 8.59 38.90
N ALA A 10 -1.96 7.70 38.19
CA ALA A 10 -1.31 8.03 36.93
C ALA A 10 -2.40 8.29 35.88
N SER A 11 -2.87 9.53 35.80
CA SER A 11 -3.70 10.00 34.70
C SER A 11 -2.91 9.85 33.42
N SER A 12 -3.31 8.91 32.57
CA SER A 12 -2.80 8.76 31.20
C SER A 12 -3.24 9.98 30.39
N ALA A 13 -2.49 11.08 30.53
CA ALA A 13 -2.60 12.23 29.66
C ALA A 13 -2.05 11.82 28.29
N ARG A 14 -2.93 11.28 27.43
CA ARG A 14 -2.71 11.28 25.99
C ARG A 14 -2.44 12.72 25.59
N LYS A 15 -1.16 13.07 25.38
CA LYS A 15 -0.77 14.29 24.68
C LYS A 15 -1.41 14.23 23.29
N ILE A 16 -2.58 14.83 23.15
CA ILE A 16 -3.17 15.14 21.85
C ILE A 16 -2.19 16.11 21.23
N HIS A 17 -1.35 15.59 20.32
CA HIS A 17 -0.39 16.40 19.60
C HIS A 17 -1.19 17.28 18.66
N GLN A 18 -1.60 18.46 19.15
CA GLN A 18 -2.34 19.46 18.40
C GLN A 18 -1.45 19.88 17.24
N VAL A 19 -1.78 19.43 16.04
CA VAL A 19 -0.91 19.61 14.87
C VAL A 19 -1.03 21.09 14.45
N ARG A 20 -0.16 21.95 14.99
CA ARG A 20 -0.06 23.38 14.64
C ARG A 20 0.48 23.48 13.21
N ASN A 21 -0.42 23.68 12.25
CA ASN A 21 -0.18 23.40 10.82
C ASN A 21 -0.28 24.60 9.89
N TRP A 22 -0.28 25.82 10.42
CA TRP A 22 -0.12 27.03 9.62
C TRP A 22 1.11 27.74 10.16
N LYS A 23 2.23 27.61 9.44
CA LYS A 23 3.46 28.36 9.74
C LYS A 23 3.49 29.55 8.80
N HIS A 24 3.60 30.75 9.36
CA HIS A 24 3.67 32.02 8.60
C HIS A 24 2.51 32.24 7.63
N GLY A 25 1.28 31.87 8.02
CA GLY A 25 0.09 32.07 7.17
C GLY A 25 0.01 31.15 5.95
N THR A 26 0.94 30.18 5.80
CA THR A 26 0.95 29.26 4.65
C THR A 26 0.44 27.87 5.02
N PRO A 27 -0.34 27.22 4.13
CA PRO A 27 -0.77 25.85 4.32
C PRO A 27 0.41 24.88 4.23
N VAL A 28 0.33 23.78 4.97
CA VAL A 28 1.32 22.70 4.94
C VAL A 28 1.49 22.10 3.55
N LYS A 29 2.74 21.87 3.13
CA LYS A 29 3.07 21.32 1.80
C LYS A 29 3.01 19.79 1.73
N SER A 30 3.26 19.09 2.83
CA SER A 30 3.31 17.61 2.81
C SER A 30 1.92 17.00 2.79
N LEU A 31 1.74 15.89 2.06
CA LEU A 31 0.48 15.15 2.02
C LEU A 31 0.09 14.65 3.42
N LYS A 32 1.08 14.18 4.21
CA LYS A 32 0.87 13.70 5.58
C LYS A 32 0.27 14.80 6.47
N ALA A 33 0.83 16.01 6.42
CA ALA A 33 0.33 17.12 7.22
C ALA A 33 -1.04 17.61 6.75
N ASN A 34 -1.29 17.68 5.42
CA ASN A 34 -2.61 17.98 4.89
C ASN A 34 -3.68 16.97 5.33
N ASN A 35 -3.34 15.68 5.35
CA ASN A 35 -4.26 14.64 5.81
C ASN A 35 -4.52 14.75 7.32
N ALA A 36 -3.51 15.12 8.12
CA ALA A 36 -3.67 15.35 9.54
C ALA A 36 -4.65 16.51 9.84
N LEU A 37 -4.59 17.60 9.06
CA LEU A 37 -5.49 18.76 9.21
C LEU A 37 -6.97 18.41 9.08
N VAL A 38 -7.30 17.41 8.27
CA VAL A 38 -8.68 17.03 7.98
C VAL A 38 -9.09 15.72 8.66
N ALA A 39 -8.23 15.15 9.51
CA ALA A 39 -8.42 13.81 10.06
C ALA A 39 -9.60 13.73 11.04
N ASP A 40 -9.82 14.79 11.82
CA ASP A 40 -10.91 14.86 12.81
C ASP A 40 -12.25 15.21 12.17
N VAL A 41 -12.22 15.87 11.00
CA VAL A 41 -13.41 16.34 10.29
C VAL A 41 -13.89 15.30 9.28
N LEU A 42 -12.98 14.69 8.51
CA LEU A 42 -13.36 13.76 7.45
C LEU A 42 -13.38 12.31 7.97
N PRO A 43 -14.22 11.43 7.39
CA PRO A 43 -14.16 10.00 7.69
C PRO A 43 -12.74 9.46 7.49
N LYS A 44 -12.37 8.38 8.20
CA LYS A 44 -11.10 7.70 7.97
C LYS A 44 -10.94 7.34 6.49
N SER A 45 -9.72 7.43 5.96
CA SER A 45 -9.44 7.19 4.53
C SER A 45 -9.82 5.78 4.06
N ASN A 46 -9.82 4.80 4.97
CA ASN A 46 -10.23 3.41 4.74
C ASN A 46 -11.72 3.15 5.08
N SER A 47 -12.50 4.18 5.43
CA SER A 47 -13.95 4.04 5.63
C SER A 47 -14.66 3.61 4.36
N GLN A 48 -15.84 2.99 4.50
CA GLN A 48 -16.61 2.48 3.38
C GLN A 48 -16.96 3.57 2.35
N ILE A 49 -17.40 4.75 2.81
CA ILE A 49 -17.70 5.88 1.94
C ILE A 49 -16.49 6.32 1.13
N CYS A 50 -15.31 6.41 1.75
CA CYS A 50 -14.09 6.82 1.05
C CYS A 50 -13.67 5.79 -0.01
N ARG A 51 -13.81 4.48 0.28
CA ARG A 51 -13.53 3.41 -0.68
C ARG A 51 -14.50 3.43 -1.86
N LEU A 52 -15.80 3.59 -1.60
CA LEU A 52 -16.83 3.69 -2.64
C LEU A 52 -16.64 4.92 -3.51
N PHE A 53 -16.40 6.08 -2.90
CA PHE A 53 -16.15 7.32 -3.63
C PHE A 53 -14.91 7.18 -4.52
N ALA A 54 -13.80 6.63 -3.99
CA ALA A 54 -12.59 6.37 -4.78
C ALA A 54 -12.83 5.38 -5.93
N LYS A 55 -13.60 4.30 -5.71
CA LYS A 55 -13.95 3.34 -6.76
C LYS A 55 -14.77 4.00 -7.86
N PHE A 56 -15.79 4.77 -7.48
CA PHE A 56 -16.63 5.52 -8.41
C PHE A 56 -15.83 6.53 -9.22
N THR A 57 -14.99 7.35 -8.58
CA THR A 57 -14.15 8.32 -9.28
C THR A 57 -13.15 7.64 -10.23
N ARG A 58 -12.55 6.51 -9.85
CA ARG A 58 -11.69 5.74 -10.77
C ARG A 58 -12.43 5.24 -12.01
N MET A 59 -13.65 4.76 -11.85
CA MET A 59 -14.51 4.35 -12.97
C MET A 59 -14.80 5.53 -13.91
N LEU A 60 -15.15 6.70 -13.36
CA LEU A 60 -15.37 7.91 -14.14
C LEU A 60 -14.11 8.42 -14.86
N LEU A 61 -12.93 8.09 -14.37
CA LEU A 61 -11.65 8.50 -14.95
C LEU A 61 -11.02 7.44 -15.85
N GLU A 62 -11.62 6.26 -16.05
CA GLU A 62 -10.98 5.18 -16.81
C GLU A 62 -9.59 4.83 -16.24
N TYR A 63 -9.50 4.71 -14.90
CA TYR A 63 -8.26 4.28 -14.26
C TYR A 63 -7.80 2.94 -14.82
N ASP A 64 -6.56 2.89 -15.28
CA ASP A 64 -5.95 1.66 -15.78
C ASP A 64 -5.40 0.85 -14.59
N PRO A 65 -5.99 -0.32 -14.27
CA PRO A 65 -5.54 -1.14 -13.16
C PRO A 65 -4.21 -1.85 -13.45
N VAL A 66 -3.86 -2.07 -14.72
CA VAL A 66 -2.65 -2.77 -15.16
C VAL A 66 -1.46 -1.82 -14.98
N HIS A 67 -1.53 -0.64 -15.59
CA HIS A 67 -0.45 0.36 -15.54
C HIS A 67 -0.55 1.29 -14.32
N LYS A 68 -1.61 1.13 -13.51
CA LYS A 68 -1.90 1.98 -12.34
C LYS A 68 -1.88 3.48 -12.68
N SER A 69 -2.36 3.81 -13.87
CA SER A 69 -2.28 5.16 -14.45
C SER A 69 -3.66 5.82 -14.54
N TYR A 70 -3.65 7.14 -14.61
CA TYR A 70 -4.83 7.97 -14.85
C TYR A 70 -4.66 8.70 -16.19
N PRO A 71 -5.75 9.21 -16.78
CA PRO A 71 -5.64 10.07 -17.95
C PRO A 71 -4.69 11.25 -17.68
N LEU A 72 -4.04 11.70 -18.76
CA LEU A 72 -3.19 12.89 -18.71
C LEU A 72 -3.98 14.09 -18.18
N GLU A 73 -3.27 15.01 -17.55
CA GLU A 73 -3.84 16.29 -17.13
C GLU A 73 -4.42 17.05 -18.35
N PRO A 74 -5.37 17.99 -18.14
CA PRO A 74 -5.92 18.74 -19.26
C PRO A 74 -4.82 19.53 -19.97
N THR A 75 -5.01 19.75 -21.27
CA THR A 75 -4.16 20.62 -22.08
C THR A 75 -4.41 22.10 -21.73
N SER A 76 -3.53 23.00 -22.19
CA SER A 76 -3.76 24.44 -22.04
C SER A 76 -5.06 24.87 -22.74
N GLU A 77 -5.33 24.31 -23.91
CA GLU A 77 -6.54 24.60 -24.69
C GLU A 77 -7.82 24.16 -23.96
N GLU A 78 -7.85 22.92 -23.43
CA GLU A 78 -8.97 22.43 -22.62
C GLU A 78 -9.25 23.36 -21.42
N ARG A 79 -8.19 23.86 -20.76
CA ARG A 79 -8.35 24.80 -19.64
C ARG A 79 -8.92 26.15 -20.07
N LEU A 80 -8.56 26.65 -21.25
CA LEU A 80 -9.05 27.92 -21.79
C LEU A 80 -10.53 27.84 -22.22
N GLN A 81 -10.95 26.72 -22.79
CA GLN A 81 -12.32 26.48 -23.24
C GLN A 81 -13.30 26.21 -22.08
N LEU A 82 -12.81 26.06 -20.85
CA LEU A 82 -13.64 25.72 -19.69
C LEU A 82 -14.62 26.84 -19.35
N LYS A 83 -15.91 26.54 -19.51
CA LYS A 83 -16.99 27.42 -19.07
C LYS A 83 -16.96 27.62 -17.55
N PHE A 84 -17.42 28.79 -17.10
CA PHE A 84 -17.60 29.01 -15.67
C PHE A 84 -18.77 28.17 -15.15
N LEU A 85 -18.55 27.49 -14.03
CA LEU A 85 -19.49 26.55 -13.41
C LEU A 85 -19.70 26.99 -11.95
N THR A 86 -20.94 27.25 -11.57
CA THR A 86 -21.30 27.44 -10.16
C THR A 86 -21.79 26.13 -9.58
N GLN A 87 -21.46 25.89 -8.30
CA GLN A 87 -21.88 24.68 -7.61
C GLN A 87 -23.41 24.55 -7.60
N GLU A 88 -24.11 25.64 -7.35
CA GLU A 88 -25.56 25.70 -7.20
C GLU A 88 -26.27 25.36 -8.51
N ALA A 89 -25.87 26.00 -9.63
CA ALA A 89 -26.49 25.78 -10.92
C ALA A 89 -26.22 24.35 -11.43
N THR A 90 -24.97 23.89 -11.33
CA THR A 90 -24.60 22.55 -11.80
C THR A 90 -25.24 21.44 -10.96
N MET A 91 -25.35 21.61 -9.64
CA MET A 91 -26.00 20.63 -8.77
C MET A 91 -27.53 20.60 -8.95
N SER A 92 -28.14 21.74 -9.29
CA SER A 92 -29.59 21.83 -9.51
C SER A 92 -30.01 21.31 -10.89
N ASP A 93 -29.10 21.29 -11.86
CA ASP A 93 -29.38 20.77 -13.20
C ASP A 93 -29.44 19.23 -13.22
N GLN A 94 -30.65 18.70 -13.12
CA GLN A 94 -30.92 17.26 -13.16
C GLN A 94 -31.29 16.74 -14.55
N ARG A 95 -31.29 17.59 -15.60
CA ARG A 95 -31.80 17.24 -16.94
C ARG A 95 -31.06 16.06 -17.56
N ILE A 96 -29.75 15.97 -17.31
CA ILE A 96 -28.92 14.87 -17.83
C ILE A 96 -29.34 13.49 -17.29
N PHE A 97 -29.90 13.44 -16.08
CA PHE A 97 -30.39 12.21 -15.46
C PHE A 97 -31.81 11.84 -15.91
N VAL A 98 -32.58 12.80 -16.42
CA VAL A 98 -33.91 12.54 -17.01
C VAL A 98 -33.79 11.93 -18.40
N LEU A 99 -32.73 12.28 -19.15
CA LEU A 99 -32.41 11.68 -20.45
C LEU A 99 -31.80 10.29 -20.34
N GLU A 100 -31.54 9.84 -19.11
CA GLU A 100 -30.94 8.56 -18.81
C GLU A 100 -31.72 7.38 -19.41
N PRO A 101 -33.06 7.24 -19.31
CA PRO A 101 -33.79 6.06 -19.78
C PRO A 101 -33.68 5.79 -21.29
N THR A 102 -33.58 6.84 -22.13
CA THR A 102 -33.65 6.72 -23.60
C THR A 102 -32.32 6.36 -24.24
N VAL A 103 -31.20 6.75 -23.62
CA VAL A 103 -29.84 6.42 -24.09
C VAL A 103 -29.38 5.04 -23.59
N LEU A 104 -30.09 4.45 -22.62
CA LEU A 104 -29.59 3.37 -21.74
C LEU A 104 -30.35 2.04 -21.75
N SER A 105 -31.29 1.85 -22.66
CA SER A 105 -31.92 0.54 -22.86
C SER A 105 -30.96 -0.53 -23.40
N SER A 106 -29.78 -0.14 -23.93
CA SER A 106 -28.81 -1.05 -24.57
C SER A 106 -27.62 -1.46 -23.68
N LEU A 107 -27.39 -0.82 -22.52
CA LEU A 107 -26.22 -1.07 -21.67
C LEU A 107 -26.60 -1.84 -20.39
N THR A 108 -26.10 -3.06 -20.28
CA THR A 108 -26.34 -3.96 -19.13
C THR A 108 -25.47 -3.66 -17.91
N ASP A 109 -24.30 -3.04 -18.09
CA ASP A 109 -23.41 -2.67 -16.98
C ASP A 109 -23.70 -1.26 -16.42
N ASN A 110 -24.01 -1.20 -15.12
CA ASN A 110 -24.21 0.03 -14.37
C ASN A 110 -22.98 0.96 -14.41
N SER A 111 -21.77 0.40 -14.49
CA SER A 111 -20.54 1.19 -14.51
C SER A 111 -20.34 1.94 -15.83
N THR A 112 -20.51 1.25 -16.97
CA THR A 112 -20.50 1.86 -18.31
C THR A 112 -21.59 2.90 -18.45
N ARG A 113 -22.78 2.62 -17.92
CA ARG A 113 -23.92 3.55 -17.88
C ARG A 113 -23.57 4.86 -17.19
N GLN A 114 -23.11 4.79 -15.94
CA GLN A 114 -22.77 5.99 -15.16
C GLN A 114 -21.68 6.82 -15.85
N ARG A 115 -20.70 6.15 -16.47
CA ARG A 115 -19.66 6.83 -17.24
C ARG A 115 -20.21 7.57 -18.46
N SER A 116 -21.07 6.94 -19.25
CA SER A 116 -21.64 7.55 -20.46
C SER A 116 -22.45 8.80 -20.13
N VAL A 117 -23.27 8.74 -19.08
CA VAL A 117 -24.07 9.89 -18.60
C VAL A 117 -23.14 11.00 -18.09
N PHE A 118 -22.08 10.65 -17.37
CA PHE A 118 -21.07 11.59 -16.92
C PHE A 118 -20.37 12.31 -18.08
N LEU A 119 -19.90 11.58 -19.09
CA LEU A 119 -19.26 12.16 -20.28
C LEU A 119 -20.23 13.05 -21.07
N ALA A 120 -21.50 12.68 -21.16
CA ALA A 120 -22.52 13.53 -21.79
C ALA A 120 -22.74 14.85 -21.01
N ASP A 121 -22.76 14.81 -19.67
CA ASP A 121 -22.84 16.00 -18.82
C ASP A 121 -21.59 16.90 -19.00
N LEU A 122 -20.40 16.29 -19.02
CA LEU A 122 -19.14 17.01 -19.25
C LEU A 122 -19.16 17.79 -20.56
N ARG A 123 -19.66 17.18 -21.65
CA ARG A 123 -19.73 17.81 -22.98
C ARG A 123 -20.63 19.05 -23.00
N GLN A 124 -21.72 19.08 -22.23
CA GLN A 124 -22.57 20.28 -22.12
C GLN A 124 -21.80 21.49 -21.58
N HIS A 125 -20.76 21.23 -20.79
CA HIS A 125 -19.89 22.23 -20.19
C HIS A 125 -18.57 22.47 -20.95
N GLY A 126 -18.43 21.89 -22.15
CA GLY A 126 -17.22 22.04 -22.98
C GLY A 126 -16.05 21.15 -22.52
N ILE A 127 -16.30 20.18 -21.64
CA ILE A 127 -15.27 19.25 -21.16
C ILE A 127 -15.38 17.96 -21.99
N GLN A 128 -14.36 17.66 -22.79
CA GLN A 128 -14.41 16.50 -23.70
C GLN A 128 -13.97 15.20 -23.03
N ARG A 129 -13.10 15.28 -22.02
CA ARG A 129 -12.51 14.12 -21.34
C ARG A 129 -12.56 14.27 -19.83
N ALA A 130 -12.85 13.18 -19.15
CA ALA A 130 -12.80 13.08 -17.70
C ALA A 130 -11.35 12.96 -17.20
N THR A 131 -10.80 14.03 -16.65
CA THR A 131 -9.47 14.03 -16.01
C THR A 131 -9.39 15.09 -14.91
N PHE A 132 -8.41 14.97 -14.02
CA PHE A 132 -8.07 16.04 -13.09
C PHE A 132 -6.78 16.74 -13.54
N ASP A 133 -6.62 17.99 -13.14
CA ASP A 133 -5.34 18.67 -13.19
C ASP A 133 -4.45 18.18 -12.05
N TRP A 134 -3.55 17.25 -12.38
CA TRP A 134 -2.67 16.59 -11.43
C TRP A 134 -1.54 17.50 -10.91
N SER A 135 -1.29 18.65 -11.56
CA SER A 135 -0.37 19.66 -11.05
C SER A 135 -0.84 20.27 -9.72
N MET A 136 -2.15 20.23 -9.46
CA MET A 136 -2.78 20.77 -8.24
C MET A 136 -2.48 22.26 -8.01
N LYS A 137 -2.41 23.06 -9.10
CA LYS A 137 -2.31 24.51 -9.00
C LYS A 137 -3.45 25.07 -8.14
N GLU A 138 -3.11 25.98 -7.24
CA GLU A 138 -4.07 26.65 -6.39
C GLU A 138 -5.11 27.40 -7.24
N GLY A 139 -6.38 27.35 -6.84
CA GLY A 139 -7.46 27.97 -7.61
C GLY A 139 -7.72 27.36 -8.99
N CYS A 140 -7.18 26.17 -9.31
CA CYS A 140 -7.40 25.53 -10.60
C CYS A 140 -8.90 25.30 -10.87
N ARG A 141 -9.45 26.10 -11.81
CA ARG A 141 -10.87 26.06 -12.22
C ARG A 141 -11.27 24.69 -12.77
N TRP A 142 -10.37 23.98 -13.44
CA TRP A 142 -10.62 22.64 -13.95
C TRP A 142 -10.97 21.66 -12.82
N ASN A 143 -10.16 21.62 -11.76
CA ASN A 143 -10.43 20.76 -10.61
C ASN A 143 -11.68 21.21 -9.85
N GLN A 144 -12.00 22.51 -9.82
CA GLN A 144 -13.27 22.98 -9.25
C GLN A 144 -14.48 22.41 -10.02
N ALA A 145 -14.49 22.57 -11.34
CA ALA A 145 -15.52 22.03 -12.23
C ALA A 145 -15.68 20.51 -12.08
N MET A 146 -14.58 19.77 -12.19
CA MET A 146 -14.58 18.31 -12.11
C MET A 146 -15.07 17.80 -10.75
N LYS A 147 -14.74 18.46 -9.64
CA LYS A 147 -15.27 18.08 -8.32
C LYS A 147 -16.78 18.20 -8.25
N ILE A 148 -17.33 19.32 -8.72
CA ILE A 148 -18.77 19.57 -8.71
C ILE A 148 -19.48 18.47 -9.49
N LEU A 149 -19.01 18.16 -10.70
CA LEU A 149 -19.60 17.15 -11.58
C LEU A 149 -19.44 15.74 -11.00
N VAL A 150 -18.28 15.36 -10.47
CA VAL A 150 -18.10 14.05 -9.82
C VAL A 150 -19.01 13.88 -8.60
N ILE A 151 -19.16 14.92 -7.76
CA ILE A 151 -20.05 14.87 -6.59
C ILE A 151 -21.53 14.79 -7.02
N LYS A 152 -21.93 15.52 -8.07
CA LYS A 152 -23.29 15.48 -8.64
C LYS A 152 -23.65 14.05 -9.05
N HIS A 153 -22.80 13.41 -9.84
CA HIS A 153 -23.03 12.05 -10.33
C HIS A 153 -22.93 10.99 -9.23
N TRP A 154 -22.01 11.16 -8.27
CA TRP A 154 -21.93 10.23 -7.13
C TRP A 154 -23.20 10.27 -6.27
N ARG A 155 -23.76 11.47 -6.04
CA ARG A 155 -25.02 11.63 -5.29
C ARG A 155 -26.19 10.98 -6.00
N HIS A 156 -26.27 11.19 -7.32
CA HIS A 156 -27.30 10.57 -8.14
C HIS A 156 -27.21 9.03 -8.12
N ALA A 157 -26.02 8.48 -8.34
CA ALA A 157 -25.78 7.03 -8.24
C ALA A 157 -26.15 6.47 -6.86
N LYS A 158 -25.87 7.22 -5.78
CA LYS A 158 -26.30 6.84 -4.43
C LYS A 158 -27.83 6.79 -4.31
N GLN A 159 -28.53 7.81 -4.78
CA GLN A 159 -30.00 7.91 -4.66
C GLN A 159 -30.72 6.78 -5.39
N ARG A 160 -30.17 6.34 -6.53
CA ARG A 160 -30.65 5.17 -7.26
C ARG A 160 -30.32 3.81 -6.63
N GLY A 161 -29.48 3.79 -5.61
CA GLY A 161 -29.06 2.54 -4.97
C GLY A 161 -27.94 1.79 -5.70
N ASP A 162 -27.17 2.43 -6.59
CA ASP A 162 -26.08 1.79 -7.36
C ASP A 162 -24.96 1.25 -6.46
N PHE A 163 -24.89 1.70 -5.20
CA PHE A 163 -23.95 1.21 -4.20
C PHE A 163 -24.50 0.09 -3.32
N GLY A 164 -25.69 -0.43 -3.61
CA GLY A 164 -26.37 -1.46 -2.82
C GLY A 164 -26.75 -1.00 -1.41
N SER A 165 -27.04 -1.97 -0.53
CA SER A 165 -27.45 -1.76 0.87
C SER A 165 -26.30 -1.37 1.82
N LEU A 166 -25.18 -0.88 1.28
CA LEU A 166 -23.99 -0.59 2.07
C LEU A 166 -24.27 0.53 3.09
N PRO A 167 -23.99 0.32 4.40
CA PRO A 167 -24.25 1.32 5.42
C PRO A 167 -23.29 2.50 5.24
N ILE A 168 -23.82 3.65 4.80
CA ILE A 168 -23.10 4.92 4.71
C ILE A 168 -23.74 5.88 5.70
N ASN A 169 -22.97 6.32 6.69
CA ASN A 169 -23.43 7.33 7.65
C ASN A 169 -23.89 8.61 6.91
N PRO A 170 -25.18 9.01 7.06
CA PRO A 170 -25.71 10.22 6.42
C PRO A 170 -24.92 11.51 6.72
N ALA A 171 -24.32 11.61 7.91
CA ALA A 171 -23.50 12.76 8.31
C ALA A 171 -22.24 12.95 7.42
N HIS A 172 -21.83 11.91 6.68
CA HIS A 172 -20.68 11.95 5.78
C HIS A 172 -21.05 12.36 4.34
N ILE A 173 -22.33 12.61 4.05
CA ILE A 173 -22.88 12.78 2.69
C ILE A 173 -23.22 14.25 2.39
N THR A 174 -22.83 15.17 3.27
CA THR A 174 -22.92 16.61 3.01
C THR A 174 -21.94 16.99 1.90
N HIS A 175 -22.26 18.04 1.14
CA HIS A 175 -21.43 18.48 0.01
C HIS A 175 -19.97 18.70 0.45
N THR A 176 -19.78 19.47 1.53
CA THR A 176 -18.46 19.79 2.09
C THR A 176 -17.65 18.54 2.48
N LYS A 177 -18.30 17.50 3.02
CA LYS A 177 -17.60 16.25 3.37
C LYS A 177 -17.21 15.48 2.11
N LEU A 178 -18.10 15.38 1.12
CA LEU A 178 -17.81 14.71 -0.15
C LEU A 178 -16.69 15.42 -0.91
N GLU A 179 -16.71 16.76 -0.95
CA GLU A 179 -15.64 17.56 -1.53
C GLU A 179 -14.32 17.35 -0.79
N GLY A 180 -14.32 17.37 0.54
CA GLY A 180 -13.14 17.09 1.35
C GLY A 180 -12.58 15.69 1.12
N ILE A 181 -13.44 14.66 1.03
CA ILE A 181 -13.07 13.28 0.71
C ILE A 181 -12.41 13.22 -0.67
N LEU A 182 -13.03 13.82 -1.68
CA LEU A 182 -12.54 13.86 -3.05
C LEU A 182 -11.20 14.60 -3.13
N MET A 183 -11.08 15.78 -2.52
CA MET A 183 -9.84 16.55 -2.49
C MET A 183 -8.69 15.81 -1.80
N ARG A 184 -8.97 15.13 -0.68
CA ARG A 184 -7.97 14.28 -0.01
C ARG A 184 -7.52 13.15 -0.93
N TRP A 185 -8.44 12.54 -1.67
CA TRP A 185 -8.13 11.49 -2.64
C TRP A 185 -7.29 12.02 -3.82
N ILE A 186 -7.69 13.12 -4.46
CA ILE A 186 -6.98 13.75 -5.59
C ILE A 186 -5.56 14.12 -5.16
N ARG A 187 -5.36 14.77 -4.01
CA ARG A 187 -4.02 15.11 -3.48
C ARG A 187 -3.13 13.89 -3.34
N GLY A 188 -3.70 12.77 -2.87
CA GLY A 188 -2.99 11.49 -2.77
C GLY A 188 -2.54 10.97 -4.14
N GLN A 189 -3.43 11.00 -5.14
CA GLN A 189 -3.09 10.56 -6.50
C GLN A 189 -2.07 11.49 -7.17
N ALA A 190 -2.28 12.80 -7.09
CA ALA A 190 -1.36 13.80 -7.63
C ALA A 190 0.04 13.68 -7.01
N SER A 191 0.14 13.43 -5.70
CA SER A 191 1.42 13.16 -5.04
C SER A 191 2.07 11.87 -5.55
N ALA A 192 1.29 10.81 -5.78
CA ALA A 192 1.80 9.55 -6.31
C ALA A 192 2.34 9.74 -7.74
N ILE A 193 1.59 10.43 -8.61
CA ILE A 193 1.98 10.77 -9.98
C ILE A 193 3.28 11.58 -10.00
N ARG A 194 3.35 12.70 -9.25
CA ARG A 194 4.55 13.55 -9.21
C ARG A 194 5.78 12.84 -8.66
N SER A 195 5.60 11.97 -7.68
CA SER A 195 6.72 11.17 -7.14
C SER A 195 7.13 10.02 -8.06
N GLY A 196 6.43 9.79 -9.17
CA GLY A 196 6.63 8.62 -10.01
C GLY A 196 6.38 7.31 -9.27
N ARG A 197 5.57 7.30 -8.19
CA ARG A 197 5.35 6.11 -7.35
C ARG A 197 4.82 4.91 -8.15
N ASN A 198 4.09 5.19 -9.23
CA ASN A 198 3.51 4.18 -10.10
C ASN A 198 4.37 3.89 -11.35
N THR A 199 5.61 4.38 -11.43
CA THR A 199 6.52 3.93 -12.50
C THR A 199 6.81 2.44 -12.31
N PRO A 200 7.01 1.68 -13.40
CA PRO A 200 7.30 0.24 -13.32
C PRO A 200 8.44 -0.06 -12.34
N GLU A 201 9.50 0.74 -12.39
CA GLU A 201 10.67 0.63 -11.50
C GLU A 201 10.30 0.75 -10.01
N LYS A 202 9.58 1.79 -9.60
CA LYS A 202 9.19 1.97 -8.20
C LYS A 202 8.16 0.92 -7.75
N LEU A 203 7.31 0.45 -8.66
CA LEU A 203 6.37 -0.62 -8.37
C LEU A 203 7.10 -1.95 -8.11
N ARG A 204 8.13 -2.28 -8.90
CA ARG A 204 9.00 -3.45 -8.66
C ARG A 204 9.66 -3.37 -7.29
N VAL A 205 10.25 -2.23 -6.93
CA VAL A 205 10.87 -2.04 -5.61
C VAL A 205 9.85 -2.24 -4.47
N ILE A 206 8.63 -1.72 -4.61
CA ILE A 206 7.57 -1.90 -3.61
C ILE A 206 7.16 -3.37 -3.48
N GLU A 207 6.95 -4.06 -4.60
CA GLU A 207 6.53 -5.46 -4.59
C GLU A 207 7.66 -6.36 -4.09
N ASN A 208 8.92 -6.16 -4.50
CA ASN A 208 10.09 -6.85 -3.96
C ASN A 208 10.17 -6.75 -2.44
N ASN A 209 9.99 -5.55 -1.89
CA ASN A 209 9.97 -5.34 -0.44
C ASN A 209 8.80 -6.07 0.24
N LYS A 210 7.62 -6.10 -0.38
CA LYS A 210 6.46 -6.84 0.14
C LYS A 210 6.70 -8.35 0.12
N LYS A 211 7.30 -8.87 -0.95
CA LYS A 211 7.67 -10.28 -1.10
C LYS A 211 8.76 -10.70 -0.10
N LYS A 212 9.79 -9.87 0.11
CA LYS A 212 10.79 -10.05 1.18
C LYS A 212 10.15 -10.15 2.57
N ARG A 213 9.22 -9.25 2.89
CA ARG A 213 8.45 -9.29 4.17
C ARG A 213 7.55 -10.52 4.28
N GLN A 214 6.96 -10.97 3.18
CA GLN A 214 6.15 -12.17 3.12
C GLN A 214 7.01 -13.42 3.42
N LEU A 215 8.20 -13.52 2.80
CA LEU A 215 9.16 -14.58 3.09
C LEU A 215 9.62 -14.57 4.55
N PHE A 216 9.93 -13.38 5.09
CA PHE A 216 10.26 -13.22 6.50
C PHE A 216 9.16 -13.77 7.41
N LYS A 217 7.89 -13.43 7.13
CA LYS A 217 6.74 -13.92 7.88
C LYS A 217 6.67 -15.45 7.87
N TYR A 218 6.84 -16.08 6.70
CA TYR A 218 6.83 -17.54 6.58
C TYR A 218 7.91 -18.22 7.42
N ARG A 219 9.13 -17.70 7.36
CA ARG A 219 10.27 -18.23 8.11
C ARG A 219 10.08 -18.04 9.60
N ARG A 220 9.66 -16.85 10.03
CA ARG A 220 9.39 -16.54 11.44
C ARG A 220 8.29 -17.45 12.02
N GLU A 221 7.18 -17.62 11.30
CA GLU A 221 6.11 -18.54 11.71
C GLU A 221 6.59 -20.01 11.77
N THR A 222 7.56 -20.39 10.95
CA THR A 222 8.13 -21.75 10.95
C THR A 222 9.08 -21.96 12.12
N PHE A 223 9.93 -20.98 12.42
CA PHE A 223 10.76 -20.97 13.63
C PHE A 223 9.90 -21.09 14.90
N GLU A 224 8.91 -20.20 15.05
CA GLU A 224 8.00 -20.19 16.19
C GLU A 224 7.26 -21.51 16.36
N ARG A 225 6.75 -22.09 15.26
CA ARG A 225 5.93 -23.31 15.30
C ARG A 225 6.75 -24.59 15.56
N HIS A 226 7.95 -24.69 14.99
CA HIS A 226 8.67 -25.97 14.93
C HIS A 226 9.99 -26.00 15.68
N LEU A 227 10.60 -24.83 15.91
CA LEU A 227 11.98 -24.73 16.38
C LEU A 227 12.10 -24.12 17.77
N GLY A 228 11.11 -23.34 18.21
CA GLY A 228 11.06 -22.73 19.55
C GLY A 228 11.22 -21.21 19.49
N GLU A 229 10.78 -20.50 20.52
CA GLU A 229 10.82 -19.03 20.55
C GLU A 229 12.27 -18.50 20.59
N GLU A 230 13.18 -19.25 21.23
CA GLU A 230 14.61 -18.97 21.29
C GLU A 230 15.28 -18.93 19.91
N SER A 231 14.70 -19.61 18.92
CA SER A 231 15.25 -19.64 17.56
C SER A 231 14.95 -18.35 16.76
N LEU A 232 14.06 -17.49 17.27
CA LEU A 232 13.69 -16.23 16.62
C LEU A 232 14.82 -15.20 16.62
N ASP A 233 15.81 -15.34 17.51
CA ASP A 233 17.00 -14.50 17.54
C ASP A 233 17.87 -14.64 16.27
N LEU A 234 17.68 -15.74 15.52
CA LEU A 234 18.31 -15.95 14.22
C LEU A 234 17.51 -15.33 13.05
N ILE A 235 16.38 -14.69 13.31
CA ILE A 235 15.58 -13.98 12.30
C ILE A 235 14.92 -12.71 12.88
N PRO A 236 15.72 -11.75 13.41
CA PRO A 236 15.19 -10.57 14.09
C PRO A 236 14.43 -9.62 13.15
N ASP A 237 14.85 -9.50 11.88
CA ASP A 237 14.28 -8.57 10.91
C ASP A 237 14.14 -9.18 9.49
N ALA A 238 13.27 -8.58 8.68
CA ALA A 238 13.10 -8.95 7.27
C ALA A 238 14.38 -8.82 6.44
N ASP A 239 15.35 -8.00 6.87
CA ASP A 239 16.69 -7.88 6.27
C ASP A 239 17.51 -9.17 6.33
N CYS A 240 17.14 -10.11 7.21
CA CYS A 240 17.68 -11.46 7.20
C CYS A 240 17.21 -12.28 5.98
N CYS A 241 16.25 -11.81 5.18
CA CYS A 241 15.73 -12.49 3.99
C CYS A 241 16.31 -11.90 2.70
N SER A 242 16.63 -12.76 1.73
CA SER A 242 17.10 -12.32 0.42
C SER A 242 16.02 -11.60 -0.36
N GLU A 243 16.45 -10.65 -1.18
CA GLU A 243 15.61 -10.06 -2.22
C GLU A 243 15.29 -11.09 -3.30
N THR A 244 14.44 -10.70 -4.23
CA THR A 244 14.01 -11.53 -5.36
C THR A 244 13.79 -10.61 -6.54
N GLU A 245 14.24 -11.03 -7.72
CA GLU A 245 13.96 -10.34 -8.98
C GLU A 245 12.51 -10.67 -9.38
N TRP A 246 11.54 -9.98 -8.77
CA TRP A 246 10.14 -10.16 -9.13
C TRP A 246 9.83 -9.42 -10.42
N GLU A 247 9.29 -10.16 -11.39
CA GLU A 247 8.70 -9.61 -12.60
C GLU A 247 7.22 -10.03 -12.71
N PRO A 248 6.30 -9.12 -13.08
CA PRO A 248 4.86 -9.41 -13.15
C PRO A 248 4.49 -10.54 -14.09
N GLU A 249 5.23 -10.70 -15.19
CA GLU A 249 4.95 -11.65 -16.26
C GLU A 249 5.55 -13.04 -15.99
N GLU A 250 6.43 -13.16 -14.99
CA GLU A 250 7.15 -14.39 -14.70
C GLU A 250 6.49 -15.20 -13.57
N ILE A 251 6.50 -16.52 -13.72
CA ILE A 251 6.00 -17.45 -12.69
C ILE A 251 7.12 -17.81 -11.70
N GLN A 252 8.36 -17.80 -12.17
CA GLN A 252 9.55 -18.09 -11.39
C GLN A 252 10.37 -16.81 -11.21
N HIS A 253 11.01 -16.68 -10.07
CA HIS A 253 11.76 -15.46 -9.74
C HIS A 253 13.13 -15.79 -9.16
N ASN A 254 14.17 -15.13 -9.65
CA ASN A 254 15.53 -15.40 -9.19
C ASN A 254 15.73 -14.91 -7.76
N LYS A 255 16.37 -15.75 -6.94
CA LYS A 255 16.89 -15.31 -5.64
C LYS A 255 18.04 -14.34 -5.87
N VAL A 256 18.07 -13.26 -5.10
CA VAL A 256 19.23 -12.36 -5.05
C VAL A 256 20.04 -12.69 -3.82
N GLY A 257 21.30 -13.06 -4.00
CA GLY A 257 22.20 -13.39 -2.90
C GLY A 257 22.53 -12.18 -2.03
N LEU A 258 22.86 -12.45 -0.78
CA LEU A 258 23.33 -11.46 0.17
C LEU A 258 24.83 -11.62 0.37
N VAL A 259 25.61 -10.62 -0.02
CA VAL A 259 27.09 -10.64 0.09
C VAL A 259 27.60 -10.91 1.51
N TRP A 260 26.81 -10.55 2.51
CA TRP A 260 27.18 -10.66 3.91
C TRP A 260 26.82 -12.01 4.53
N ARG A 261 25.99 -12.83 3.88
CA ARG A 261 25.41 -14.02 4.52
C ARG A 261 26.35 -15.21 4.36
N SER A 262 26.67 -15.88 5.47
CA SER A 262 27.46 -17.11 5.44
C SER A 262 26.72 -18.24 4.71
N GLN A 263 27.49 -19.17 4.13
CA GLN A 263 26.92 -20.36 3.48
C GLN A 263 26.14 -21.22 4.49
N GLN A 264 26.63 -21.35 5.72
CA GLN A 264 25.97 -22.12 6.77
C GLN A 264 24.58 -21.57 7.08
N TYR A 265 24.48 -20.24 7.26
CA TYR A 265 23.21 -19.60 7.56
C TYR A 265 22.26 -19.60 6.35
N ALA A 266 22.79 -19.48 5.13
CA ALA A 266 22.00 -19.66 3.91
C ALA A 266 21.37 -21.07 3.85
N SER A 267 22.15 -22.13 4.09
CA SER A 267 21.67 -23.52 4.10
C SER A 267 20.60 -23.77 5.16
N LEU A 268 20.74 -23.19 6.36
CA LEU A 268 19.72 -23.27 7.40
C LEU A 268 18.40 -22.66 6.92
N LEU A 269 18.44 -21.45 6.36
CA LEU A 269 17.24 -20.76 5.86
C LEU A 269 16.58 -21.51 4.70
N HIS A 270 17.34 -22.18 3.84
CA HIS A 270 16.79 -23.04 2.79
C HIS A 270 16.10 -24.28 3.35
N SER A 271 16.69 -24.92 4.36
CA SER A 271 16.09 -26.05 5.05
C SER A 271 14.79 -25.65 5.75
N LEU A 272 14.75 -24.45 6.32
CA LEU A 272 13.56 -23.85 6.91
C LEU A 272 12.46 -23.57 5.88
N ASP A 273 12.82 -23.05 4.70
CA ASP A 273 11.87 -22.83 3.61
C ASP A 273 11.23 -24.15 3.17
N ARG A 274 12.00 -25.25 3.13
CA ARG A 274 11.48 -26.60 2.86
C ARG A 274 10.52 -27.08 3.96
N LEU A 275 10.88 -26.93 5.23
CA LEU A 275 10.01 -27.30 6.35
C LEU A 275 8.69 -26.50 6.34
N SER A 276 8.77 -25.21 6.05
CA SER A 276 7.64 -24.30 5.85
C SER A 276 6.71 -24.78 4.75
N TYR A 277 7.27 -25.25 3.63
CA TYR A 277 6.51 -25.83 2.51
C TYR A 277 5.77 -27.09 2.91
N GLU A 278 6.48 -28.07 3.47
CA GLU A 278 5.92 -29.38 3.85
C GLU A 278 4.76 -29.22 4.85
N TYR A 279 4.93 -28.34 5.84
CA TYR A 279 3.84 -28.01 6.76
C TYR A 279 2.62 -27.47 6.02
N LYS A 280 2.82 -26.59 5.04
CA LYS A 280 1.69 -25.96 4.34
C LYS A 280 1.06 -26.89 3.32
N ALA A 281 1.82 -27.77 2.68
CA ALA A 281 1.31 -28.83 1.83
C ALA A 281 0.43 -29.80 2.65
N GLN A 282 0.81 -30.08 3.90
CA GLN A 282 0.03 -30.91 4.80
C GLN A 282 -1.27 -30.25 5.27
N VAL A 283 -1.24 -28.96 5.63
CA VAL A 283 -2.41 -28.27 6.22
C VAL A 283 -3.38 -27.75 5.17
N ASP A 284 -2.87 -27.19 4.07
CA ASP A 284 -3.70 -26.52 3.05
C ASP A 284 -3.78 -27.33 1.73
N GLY A 285 -3.02 -28.43 1.62
CA GLY A 285 -2.89 -29.20 0.39
C GLY A 285 -1.76 -28.71 -0.52
N ILE A 286 -1.24 -29.64 -1.33
CA ILE A 286 -0.07 -29.44 -2.21
C ILE A 286 -0.30 -28.26 -3.18
N ILE A 287 -1.48 -28.17 -3.80
CA ILE A 287 -1.78 -27.13 -4.80
C ILE A 287 -1.61 -25.72 -4.21
N LEU A 288 -2.08 -25.50 -2.98
CA LEU A 288 -1.96 -24.20 -2.31
C LEU A 288 -0.51 -23.94 -1.86
N ALA A 289 0.21 -24.98 -1.44
CA ALA A 289 1.61 -24.87 -1.03
C ALA A 289 2.55 -24.52 -2.20
N THR A 290 2.39 -25.15 -3.37
CA THR A 290 3.22 -24.90 -4.56
C THR A 290 3.03 -23.49 -5.13
N ARG A 291 1.86 -22.88 -4.91
CA ARG A 291 1.57 -21.50 -5.33
C ARG A 291 2.15 -20.44 -4.39
N ARG A 292 2.80 -20.84 -3.29
CA ARG A 292 3.42 -19.87 -2.37
C ARG A 292 4.65 -19.24 -3.00
N PHE A 293 4.84 -17.96 -2.70
CA PHE A 293 5.97 -17.19 -3.21
C PHE A 293 7.34 -17.84 -2.96
N ASP A 294 7.57 -18.44 -1.79
CA ASP A 294 8.85 -19.10 -1.48
C ASP A 294 9.16 -20.29 -2.39
N GLN A 295 8.13 -20.93 -2.98
CA GLN A 295 8.27 -22.07 -3.90
C GLN A 295 8.42 -21.65 -5.36
N CYS A 296 8.07 -20.41 -5.68
CA CYS A 296 8.28 -19.83 -7.01
C CYS A 296 9.69 -19.28 -7.19
N ARG A 297 10.60 -19.46 -6.22
CA ARG A 297 11.94 -18.87 -6.24
C ARG A 297 12.97 -19.87 -6.73
N VAL A 298 13.66 -19.52 -7.80
CA VAL A 298 14.76 -20.33 -8.36
C VAL A 298 16.11 -19.88 -7.80
N ASP A 299 17.14 -20.69 -8.03
CA ASP A 299 18.45 -20.47 -7.44
C ASP A 299 19.10 -19.15 -7.88
N GLN A 300 20.08 -18.75 -7.10
CA GLN A 300 20.65 -17.42 -7.17
C GLN A 300 21.30 -17.16 -8.52
N SER A 301 20.83 -16.12 -9.22
CA SER A 301 21.44 -15.63 -10.48
C SER A 301 22.47 -14.51 -10.23
N SER A 302 22.27 -13.73 -9.17
CA SER A 302 23.01 -12.49 -8.91
C SER A 302 23.18 -12.25 -7.41
N THR A 303 24.14 -11.39 -7.03
CA THR A 303 24.36 -10.96 -5.64
C THR A 303 24.23 -9.45 -5.55
N ASN A 304 23.45 -8.95 -4.58
CA ASN A 304 23.32 -7.51 -4.36
C ASN A 304 24.40 -7.02 -3.37
N PRO A 305 25.39 -6.22 -3.81
CA PRO A 305 26.45 -5.71 -2.93
C PRO A 305 25.95 -4.64 -1.96
N ASN A 306 24.81 -4.02 -2.26
CA ASN A 306 24.18 -2.97 -1.46
C ASN A 306 23.01 -3.50 -0.62
N ALA A 307 22.90 -4.83 -0.49
CA ALA A 307 21.81 -5.42 0.27
C ALA A 307 21.89 -5.01 1.75
N ALA A 308 20.71 -4.76 2.35
CA ALA A 308 20.61 -4.51 3.78
C ALA A 308 21.19 -5.69 4.59
N VAL A 309 21.88 -5.36 5.67
CA VAL A 309 22.53 -6.33 6.56
C VAL A 309 21.70 -6.47 7.82
N CYS A 310 21.37 -7.72 8.17
CA CYS A 310 20.67 -8.01 9.42
C CYS A 310 21.66 -7.89 10.59
N CYS A 311 21.43 -6.94 11.50
CA CYS A 311 22.26 -6.73 12.68
C CYS A 311 21.89 -7.68 13.83
N GLY A 312 22.81 -7.89 14.78
CA GLY A 312 22.53 -8.65 16.00
C GLY A 312 22.59 -10.18 15.83
N LEU A 313 23.02 -10.69 14.67
CA LEU A 313 23.18 -12.12 14.47
C LEU A 313 24.50 -12.63 15.07
N PRO A 314 24.59 -13.94 15.36
CA PRO A 314 25.87 -14.60 15.67
C PRO A 314 26.89 -14.42 14.55
N GLN A 315 28.17 -14.34 14.91
CA GLN A 315 29.27 -14.09 13.95
C GLN A 315 29.30 -15.10 12.79
N ASN A 316 29.00 -16.37 13.06
CA ASN A 316 28.94 -17.42 12.05
C ASN A 316 27.75 -17.32 11.08
N CYS A 317 26.84 -16.35 11.26
CA CYS A 317 25.83 -15.99 10.26
C CYS A 317 26.37 -15.08 9.15
N TYR A 318 27.53 -14.44 9.38
CA TYR A 318 28.16 -13.54 8.43
C TYR A 318 29.24 -14.25 7.62
N ASP A 319 29.35 -13.92 6.34
CA ASP A 319 30.46 -14.36 5.50
C ASP A 319 31.78 -13.80 6.05
N GLN A 320 32.79 -14.66 6.16
CA GLN A 320 34.02 -14.33 6.86
C GLN A 320 34.85 -13.29 6.11
N VAL A 321 34.88 -13.36 4.77
CA VAL A 321 35.62 -12.40 3.93
C VAL A 321 34.94 -11.04 4.02
N TRP A 322 33.62 -11.00 3.89
CA TRP A 322 32.83 -9.79 4.04
C TRP A 322 33.00 -9.17 5.43
N TYR A 323 32.88 -9.96 6.51
CA TYR A 323 32.98 -9.48 7.88
C TYR A 323 34.38 -8.93 8.20
N ASN A 324 35.44 -9.59 7.70
CA ASN A 324 36.82 -9.16 7.92
C ASN A 324 37.13 -7.82 7.21
N ASN A 325 36.46 -7.54 6.10
CA ASN A 325 36.61 -6.27 5.35
C ASN A 325 35.88 -5.08 6.00
N LEU A 326 35.11 -5.29 7.08
CA LEU A 326 34.50 -4.20 7.84
C LEU A 326 35.51 -3.51 8.75
N ASN A 327 35.43 -2.18 8.83
CA ASN A 327 36.15 -1.40 9.84
C ASN A 327 35.49 -1.56 11.23
N ASP A 328 36.20 -1.12 12.27
CA ASP A 328 35.76 -1.32 13.65
C ASP A 328 34.43 -0.62 13.97
N ASP A 329 34.21 0.60 13.47
CA ASP A 329 32.94 1.31 13.62
C ASP A 329 31.76 0.52 13.03
N LYS A 330 31.92 -0.08 11.85
CA LYS A 330 30.89 -0.94 11.23
C LYS A 330 30.66 -2.22 12.03
N LYS A 331 31.72 -2.85 12.56
CA LYS A 331 31.60 -4.05 13.40
C LYS A 331 30.85 -3.76 14.71
N VAL A 332 31.13 -2.62 15.35
CA VAL A 332 30.39 -2.16 16.53
C VAL A 332 28.92 -1.93 16.20
N LYS A 333 28.61 -1.24 15.09
CA LYS A 333 27.23 -0.99 14.66
C LYS A 333 26.47 -2.24 14.23
N LEU A 334 27.17 -3.27 13.73
CA LEU A 334 26.57 -4.57 13.40
C LEU A 334 26.05 -5.28 14.66
N ASN A 335 26.61 -4.94 15.83
CA ASN A 335 26.25 -5.52 17.13
C ASN A 335 26.27 -7.06 17.10
N CYS A 336 27.28 -7.60 16.44
CA CYS A 336 27.47 -9.03 16.21
C CYS A 336 27.57 -9.78 17.53
N GLN A 337 26.88 -10.92 17.64
CA GLN A 337 26.96 -11.80 18.80
C GLN A 337 28.09 -12.83 18.62
N PRO A 338 28.62 -13.41 19.70
CA PRO A 338 29.58 -14.51 19.59
C PRO A 338 29.06 -15.66 18.70
N PRO A 339 29.94 -16.44 18.06
CA PRO A 339 29.53 -17.62 17.30
C PRO A 339 28.62 -18.53 18.11
N SER A 340 27.56 -19.05 17.48
CA SER A 340 26.55 -19.87 18.14
C SER A 340 26.41 -21.24 17.49
N ASP A 341 26.37 -22.29 18.31
CA ASP A 341 26.08 -23.67 17.87
C ASP A 341 24.61 -23.88 17.49
N SER A 342 23.77 -22.86 17.69
CA SER A 342 22.35 -22.88 17.33
C SER A 342 22.12 -23.17 15.85
N LEU A 343 23.03 -22.73 14.96
CA LEU A 343 22.90 -22.99 13.53
C LEU A 343 22.94 -24.50 13.21
N ASN A 344 23.88 -25.24 13.82
CA ASN A 344 24.04 -26.67 13.59
C ASN A 344 22.92 -27.48 14.26
N SER A 345 22.60 -27.16 15.53
CA SER A 345 21.55 -27.87 16.27
C SER A 345 20.18 -27.69 15.62
N LEU A 346 19.85 -26.49 15.13
CA LEU A 346 18.60 -26.24 14.43
C LEU A 346 18.56 -26.87 13.04
N ALA A 347 19.67 -26.90 12.29
CA ALA A 347 19.73 -27.60 11.02
C ALA A 347 19.39 -29.10 11.20
N ASN A 348 20.04 -29.76 12.18
CA ASN A 348 19.77 -31.16 12.52
C ASN A 348 18.31 -31.37 12.95
N LYS A 349 17.75 -30.46 13.76
CA LYS A 349 16.34 -30.51 14.19
C LYS A 349 15.38 -30.41 13.01
N ILE A 350 15.65 -29.52 12.04
CA ILE A 350 14.85 -29.39 10.82
C ILE A 350 14.90 -30.70 10.01
N GLU A 351 16.08 -31.28 9.82
CA GLU A 351 16.24 -32.55 9.09
C GLU A 351 15.45 -33.68 9.75
N GLN A 352 15.52 -33.81 11.07
CA GLN A 352 14.72 -34.80 11.81
C GLN A 352 13.21 -34.61 11.63
N LEU A 353 12.74 -33.36 11.59
CA LEU A 353 11.32 -33.06 11.36
C LEU A 353 10.87 -33.35 9.93
N LEU A 354 11.77 -33.22 8.96
CA LEU A 354 11.53 -33.56 7.56
C LEU A 354 11.50 -35.09 7.35
N VAL A 355 12.45 -35.82 7.96
CA VAL A 355 12.55 -37.29 7.84
C VAL A 355 11.38 -38.01 8.48
N LYS A 356 10.88 -37.53 9.64
CA LYS A 356 9.72 -38.13 10.32
C LYS A 356 8.40 -38.10 9.52
N LYS A 357 8.37 -37.42 8.36
CA LYS A 357 7.18 -37.26 7.52
C LYS A 357 7.20 -38.04 6.22
N THR A 358 8.37 -38.52 5.79
CA THR A 358 8.52 -39.58 4.77
C THR A 358 8.29 -40.93 5.41
#